data_AF-A0A839HF97-F1
#
_entry.id   AF-A0A839HF97-F1
#
_cell.length_a   1.000
_cell.length_b   1.000
_cell.length_c   1.000
_cell.angle_alpha   90.00
_cell.angle_beta   90.00
_cell.angle_gamma   90.00
#
_symmetry.space_group_name_H-M   'P 1'
#
loop_
_entity.id
_entity.type
_entity.pdbx_description
1 polymer ?
#
loop_
_entity_poly.entity_id
_entity_poly.type
_entity_poly.pdbx_seq_one_letter_code
_entity_poly.pdbx_strand_id
1 'polypeptide(L)'
;MDAAILSQLLLLAAQLSDLPAGDVGVAPHVEQLPLAQLHARVCPDRPADCRGMQAHHDPAERRILLADTLDLAHPVGRSFLLHELVHALEAEAGQTPAAEDCEAVLRSERRAYRAQDAFLRDQGQRERFGDRIEMLACQSRQGPGVALLEPALHSPGGEWRMLQRFMEDLAAEEARKPATAPPAGRRVPAAAIKPPGRPAAPARADRPRHRDAPANGGSGDARRPTRE
;
A
#
# COMPACT_ATOMS: atom_id res chain seq x y z
N MET A 1 -22.63 11.87 11.83
CA MET A 1 -21.97 11.45 10.57
C MET A 1 -22.89 10.50 9.83
N ASP A 2 -22.89 10.52 8.50
CA ASP A 2 -23.63 9.56 7.68
C ASP A 2 -23.00 8.16 7.80
N ALA A 3 -23.81 7.17 8.20
CA ALA A 3 -23.38 5.79 8.36
C ALA A 3 -22.87 5.18 7.04
N ALA A 4 -23.41 5.59 5.89
CA ALA A 4 -22.96 5.11 4.59
C ALA A 4 -21.53 5.57 4.28
N ILE A 5 -21.21 6.84 4.59
CA ILE A 5 -19.86 7.39 4.42
C ILE A 5 -18.87 6.66 5.33
N LEU A 6 -19.23 6.43 6.59
CA LEU A 6 -18.37 5.73 7.54
C LEU A 6 -18.06 4.29 7.07
N SER A 7 -19.08 3.54 6.67
CA SER A 7 -18.90 2.17 6.15
C SER A 7 -18.04 2.14 4.88
N GLN A 8 -18.26 3.09 3.97
CA GLN A 8 -17.45 3.21 2.75
C GLN A 8 -15.98 3.51 3.09
N LEU A 9 -15.73 4.45 4.00
CA LEU A 9 -14.36 4.79 4.42
C LEU A 9 -13.69 3.65 5.15
N LEU A 10 -14.42 2.86 5.95
CA LEU A 10 -13.88 1.68 6.62
C LEU A 10 -13.43 0.61 5.61
N LEU A 11 -14.25 0.33 4.59
CA LEU A 11 -13.89 -0.60 3.51
C LEU A 11 -12.66 -0.10 2.73
N LEU A 12 -12.61 1.20 2.42
CA LEU A 12 -11.45 1.81 1.77
C LEU A 12 -10.21 1.75 2.65
N ALA A 13 -10.32 2.02 3.96
CA ALA A 13 -9.21 1.92 4.90
C ALA A 13 -8.64 0.50 4.92
N ALA A 14 -9.50 -0.52 5.01
CA ALA A 14 -9.09 -1.93 4.96
C ALA A 14 -8.36 -2.27 3.66
N GLN A 15 -8.94 -1.89 2.51
CA GLN A 15 -8.35 -2.12 1.20
C GLN A 15 -7.00 -1.42 1.02
N LEU A 16 -6.88 -0.15 1.43
CA LEU A 16 -5.68 0.66 1.21
C LEU A 16 -4.55 0.37 2.21
N SER A 17 -4.86 -0.30 3.32
CA SER A 17 -3.89 -0.67 4.35
C SER A 17 -3.51 -2.16 4.35
N ASP A 18 -4.13 -2.95 3.47
CA ASP A 18 -4.04 -4.41 3.42
C ASP A 18 -4.43 -5.08 4.76
N LEU A 19 -5.33 -4.46 5.52
CA LEU A 19 -5.88 -4.98 6.77
C LEU A 19 -7.23 -5.65 6.51
N PRO A 20 -7.59 -6.69 7.28
CA PRO A 20 -8.93 -7.25 7.20
C PRO A 20 -9.95 -6.18 7.60
N ALA A 21 -11.04 -6.05 6.86
CA ALA A 21 -12.14 -5.13 7.20
C ALA A 21 -12.87 -5.48 8.52
N GLY A 22 -12.52 -6.62 9.13
CA GLY A 22 -13.21 -7.20 10.27
C GLY A 22 -14.66 -7.57 9.95
N ASP A 23 -15.44 -7.88 10.99
CA ASP A 23 -16.89 -7.84 10.87
C ASP A 23 -17.32 -6.38 10.76
N VAL A 24 -17.66 -5.94 9.53
CA VAL A 24 -18.15 -4.60 9.17
C VAL A 24 -19.35 -4.14 10.03
N GLY A 25 -19.94 -5.03 10.84
CA GLY A 25 -21.05 -4.77 11.76
C GLY A 25 -20.69 -4.01 13.05
N VAL A 26 -19.42 -3.78 13.37
CA VAL A 26 -19.02 -2.98 14.55
C VAL A 26 -18.06 -1.87 14.13
N ALA A 27 -18.54 -0.94 13.30
CA ALA A 27 -17.79 0.27 12.98
C ALA A 27 -17.44 1.03 14.27
N PRO A 28 -16.22 1.60 14.38
CA PRO A 28 -15.82 2.33 15.58
C PRO A 28 -16.75 3.53 15.80
N HIS A 29 -17.04 3.83 17.06
CA HIS A 29 -17.79 5.02 17.40
C HIS A 29 -16.98 6.27 17.04
N VAL A 30 -17.58 7.21 16.31
CA VAL A 30 -16.91 8.46 15.92
C VAL A 30 -17.54 9.66 16.61
N GLU A 31 -16.73 10.41 17.35
CA GLU A 31 -17.12 11.59 18.11
C GLU A 31 -16.39 12.82 17.56
N GLN A 32 -17.12 13.89 17.24
CA GLN A 32 -16.52 15.21 16.98
C GLN A 32 -16.55 16.04 18.27
N LEU A 33 -15.45 16.71 18.56
CA LEU A 33 -15.30 17.57 19.74
C LEU A 33 -14.44 18.79 19.42
N PRO A 34 -14.56 19.89 20.21
CA PRO A 34 -13.71 21.06 20.06
C PRO A 34 -12.23 20.69 20.04
N LEU A 35 -11.46 21.26 19.11
CA LEU A 35 -10.02 20.96 18.97
C LEU A 35 -9.24 21.04 20.29
N ALA A 36 -9.54 22.06 21.12
CA ALA A 36 -8.91 22.20 22.44
C ALA A 36 -9.25 21.03 23.39
N GLN A 37 -10.46 20.49 23.32
CA GLN A 37 -10.85 19.30 24.09
C GLN A 37 -10.18 18.05 23.55
N LEU A 38 -9.99 17.92 22.23
CA LEU A 38 -9.22 16.82 21.64
C LEU A 38 -7.80 16.82 22.20
N HIS A 39 -7.10 17.95 22.14
CA HIS A 39 -5.74 18.06 22.66
C HIS A 39 -5.65 17.80 24.16
N ALA A 40 -6.62 18.28 24.94
CA ALA A 40 -6.67 18.02 26.39
C ALA A 40 -6.93 16.54 26.73
N ARG A 41 -7.68 15.81 25.90
CA ARG A 41 -7.92 14.37 26.10
C ARG A 41 -6.73 13.52 25.69
N VAL A 42 -6.09 13.83 24.56
CA VAL A 42 -4.99 13.00 24.02
C VAL A 42 -3.64 13.33 24.64
N CYS A 43 -3.36 14.60 24.91
CA CYS A 43 -2.12 15.06 25.54
C CYS A 43 -2.43 15.83 26.84
N PRO A 44 -2.93 15.17 27.90
CA PRO A 44 -3.37 15.85 29.11
C PRO A 44 -2.25 16.61 29.83
N ASP A 45 -1.04 16.04 29.87
CA ASP A 45 0.10 16.64 30.56
C ASP A 45 0.78 17.75 29.74
N ARG A 46 0.77 17.61 28.41
CA ARG A 46 1.44 18.52 27.48
C ARG A 46 0.60 18.74 26.21
N PRO A 47 -0.47 19.55 26.25
CA PRO A 47 -1.33 19.78 25.09
C PRO A 47 -0.59 20.31 23.85
N ALA A 48 0.54 21.00 24.05
CA ALA A 48 1.40 21.48 22.98
C ALA A 48 2.03 20.35 22.15
N ASP A 49 2.20 19.15 22.70
CA ASP A 49 2.74 18.00 21.99
C ASP A 49 1.72 17.46 20.95
N CYS A 50 0.42 17.72 21.16
CA CYS A 50 -0.66 17.42 20.22
C CYS A 50 -0.88 18.53 19.17
N ARG A 51 0.02 19.51 19.05
CA ARG A 51 -0.16 20.63 18.11
C ARG A 51 -0.23 20.13 16.67
N GLY A 52 -1.37 20.36 16.02
CA GLY A 52 -1.65 19.93 14.64
C GLY A 52 -2.36 18.58 14.54
N MET A 53 -2.59 17.89 15.66
CA MET A 53 -3.47 16.73 15.71
C MET A 53 -4.91 17.17 15.48
N GLN A 54 -5.56 16.55 14.50
CA GLN A 54 -6.96 16.82 14.12
C GLN A 54 -7.86 15.61 14.35
N ALA A 55 -7.28 14.43 14.58
CA ALA A 55 -7.98 13.19 14.80
C ALA A 55 -7.13 12.27 15.68
N HIS A 56 -7.78 11.31 16.35
CA HIS A 56 -7.11 10.30 17.18
C HIS A 56 -8.01 9.08 17.37
N HIS A 57 -7.47 7.89 17.12
CA HIS A 57 -8.06 6.63 17.55
C HIS A 57 -7.67 6.33 19.00
N ASP A 58 -8.68 6.19 19.86
CA ASP A 58 -8.57 5.78 21.26
C ASP A 58 -8.82 4.26 21.34
N PRO A 59 -7.75 3.43 21.44
CA PRO A 59 -7.89 1.98 21.46
C PRO A 59 -8.52 1.46 22.76
N ALA A 60 -8.45 2.22 23.87
CA ALA A 60 -9.01 1.81 25.15
C ALA A 60 -10.54 1.87 25.13
N GLU A 61 -11.08 2.96 24.60
CA GLU A 61 -12.54 3.18 24.48
C GLU A 61 -13.11 2.75 23.11
N ARG A 62 -12.28 2.20 22.22
CA ARG A 62 -12.63 1.73 20.87
C ARG A 62 -13.40 2.78 20.06
N ARG A 63 -12.91 4.01 20.07
CA ARG A 63 -13.55 5.16 19.42
C ARG A 63 -12.55 6.00 18.64
N ILE A 64 -13.07 6.77 17.70
CA ILE A 64 -12.32 7.78 16.97
C ILE A 64 -12.81 9.15 17.40
N LEU A 65 -11.86 9.98 17.82
CA LEU A 65 -12.04 11.36 18.21
C LEU A 65 -11.62 12.26 17.05
N LEU A 66 -12.48 13.17 16.64
CA LEU A 66 -12.23 14.12 15.55
C LEU A 66 -12.36 15.55 16.06
N ALA A 67 -11.49 16.44 15.59
CA ALA A 67 -11.68 17.86 15.79
C ALA A 67 -12.93 18.34 15.03
N ASP A 68 -13.77 19.12 15.68
CA ASP A 68 -14.96 19.77 15.10
C ASP A 68 -14.65 20.69 13.91
N THR A 69 -13.41 21.15 13.80
CA THR A 69 -12.90 21.91 12.65
C THR A 69 -12.72 21.09 11.37
N LEU A 70 -12.78 19.75 11.42
CA LEU A 70 -12.66 18.90 10.23
C LEU A 70 -13.98 18.86 9.43
N ASP A 71 -13.91 19.34 8.18
CA ASP A 71 -15.02 19.21 7.24
C ASP A 71 -15.08 17.82 6.60
N LEU A 72 -15.96 16.97 7.12
CA LEU A 72 -16.19 15.62 6.59
C LEU A 72 -17.00 15.59 5.27
N ALA A 73 -17.47 16.74 4.76
CA ALA A 73 -17.98 16.82 3.39
C ALA A 73 -16.83 16.88 2.38
N HIS A 74 -15.65 17.38 2.78
CA HIS A 74 -14.48 17.49 1.93
C HIS A 74 -13.59 16.23 2.01
N PRO A 75 -12.97 15.78 0.89
CA PRO A 75 -12.04 14.65 0.90
C PRO A 75 -10.89 14.81 1.91
N VAL A 76 -10.36 16.02 2.07
CA VAL A 76 -9.30 16.29 3.06
C VAL A 76 -9.75 15.95 4.48
N GLY A 77 -10.95 16.36 4.92
CA GLY A 77 -11.44 16.01 6.25
C GLY A 77 -11.72 14.53 6.40
N ARG A 78 -12.28 13.88 5.37
CA ARG A 78 -12.46 12.41 5.34
C ARG A 78 -11.13 11.65 5.41
N SER A 79 -10.05 12.22 4.90
CA SER A 79 -8.74 11.56 4.92
C SER A 79 -8.20 11.37 6.33
N PHE A 80 -8.46 12.31 7.25
CA PHE A 80 -8.12 12.17 8.67
C PHE A 80 -8.91 11.05 9.33
N LEU A 81 -10.22 10.94 9.04
CA LEU A 81 -11.01 9.81 9.53
C LEU A 81 -10.51 8.48 8.96
N LEU A 82 -10.16 8.43 7.67
CA LEU A 82 -9.59 7.23 7.05
C LEU A 82 -8.29 6.80 7.72
N HIS A 83 -7.43 7.76 8.07
CA HIS A 83 -6.20 7.52 8.83
C HIS A 83 -6.51 6.80 10.16
N GLU A 84 -7.42 7.35 10.98
CA GLU A 84 -7.78 6.74 12.26
C GLU A 84 -8.50 5.39 12.11
N LEU A 85 -9.23 5.18 11.01
CA LEU A 85 -9.84 3.88 10.70
C LEU A 85 -8.77 2.80 10.44
N VAL A 86 -7.60 3.15 9.89
CA VAL A 86 -6.49 2.20 9.80
C VAL A 86 -6.03 1.77 11.19
N HIS A 87 -5.86 2.71 12.12
CA HIS A 87 -5.50 2.37 13.50
C HIS A 87 -6.58 1.54 14.22
N ALA A 88 -7.86 1.82 13.96
CA ALA A 88 -8.95 0.99 14.46
C ALA A 88 -8.85 -0.45 13.94
N LEU A 89 -8.58 -0.63 12.64
CA LEU A 89 -8.39 -1.96 12.04
C LEU A 89 -7.16 -2.68 12.58
N GLU A 90 -6.06 -1.96 12.84
CA GLU A 90 -4.89 -2.52 13.51
C GLU A 90 -5.23 -3.01 14.92
N ALA A 91 -6.01 -2.24 15.67
CA ALA A 91 -6.46 -2.63 17.01
C ALA A 91 -7.34 -3.88 16.98
N GLU A 92 -8.29 -3.97 16.04
CA GLU A 92 -9.12 -5.18 15.86
C GLU A 92 -8.28 -6.41 15.50
N ALA A 93 -7.20 -6.22 14.74
CA ALA A 93 -6.28 -7.28 14.36
C ALA A 93 -5.26 -7.62 15.47
N GLY A 94 -5.29 -6.95 16.62
CA GLY A 94 -4.29 -7.11 17.69
C GLY A 94 -2.89 -6.61 17.30
N GLN A 95 -2.81 -5.66 16.37
CA GLN A 95 -1.58 -5.09 15.80
C GLN A 95 -1.26 -3.69 16.34
N THR A 96 -1.95 -3.21 17.37
CA THR A 96 -1.62 -1.92 18.00
C THR A 96 -0.19 -1.97 18.55
N PRO A 97 0.71 -1.08 18.12
CA PRO A 97 2.09 -1.06 18.61
C PRO A 97 2.12 -0.62 20.08
N ALA A 98 3.05 -1.17 20.84
CA ALA A 98 3.39 -0.63 22.16
C ALA A 98 4.03 0.76 21.99
N ALA A 99 3.66 1.73 22.83
CA ALA A 99 4.10 3.11 22.68
C ALA A 99 5.63 3.27 22.81
N GLU A 100 6.28 2.36 23.54
CA GLU A 100 7.73 2.28 23.70
C GLU A 100 8.48 1.71 22.49
N ASP A 101 7.80 1.00 21.58
CA ASP A 101 8.40 0.46 20.35
C ASP A 101 8.29 1.49 19.22
N CYS A 102 9.25 2.41 19.19
CA CYS A 102 9.34 3.47 18.19
C CYS A 102 9.21 2.94 16.74
N GLU A 103 9.88 1.82 16.42
CA GLU A 103 9.86 1.29 15.05
C GLU A 103 8.50 0.70 14.71
N ALA A 104 7.82 0.05 15.66
CA ALA A 104 6.46 -0.41 15.45
C ALA A 104 5.47 0.75 15.30
N VAL A 105 5.59 1.79 16.13
CA VAL A 105 4.80 3.02 16.00
C VAL A 105 5.01 3.66 14.63
N LEU A 106 6.26 3.90 14.21
CA LEU A 106 6.52 4.47 12.88
C LEU A 106 6.01 3.59 11.73
N ARG A 107 6.08 2.26 11.85
CA ARG A 107 5.50 1.38 10.82
C ARG A 107 3.98 1.51 10.73
N SER A 108 3.29 1.59 11.87
CA SER A 108 1.84 1.79 11.95
C SER A 108 1.44 3.16 11.38
N GLU A 109 2.08 4.24 11.83
CA GLU A 109 1.86 5.61 11.31
C GLU A 109 2.07 5.67 9.80
N ARG A 110 3.20 5.14 9.30
CA ARG A 110 3.46 5.11 7.85
C ARG A 110 2.36 4.34 7.10
N ARG A 111 1.84 3.23 7.64
CA ARG A 111 0.73 2.50 7.02
C ARG A 111 -0.51 3.40 6.90
N ALA A 112 -0.90 4.06 7.99
CA ALA A 112 -2.05 4.96 8.01
C ALA A 112 -1.89 6.14 7.03
N TYR A 113 -0.71 6.79 7.02
CA TYR A 113 -0.41 7.86 6.07
C TYR A 113 -0.38 7.39 4.62
N ARG A 114 0.15 6.21 4.32
CA ARG A 114 0.11 5.66 2.95
C ARG A 114 -1.33 5.47 2.46
N ALA A 115 -2.20 4.92 3.31
CA ALA A 115 -3.62 4.77 2.98
C ALA A 115 -4.32 6.14 2.81
N GLN A 116 -4.03 7.09 3.70
CA GLN A 116 -4.53 8.47 3.63
C GLN A 116 -4.16 9.16 2.30
N ASP A 117 -2.88 9.13 1.93
CA ASP A 117 -2.40 9.77 0.71
C ASP A 117 -2.90 9.06 -0.56
N ALA A 118 -3.07 7.73 -0.51
CA ALA A 118 -3.68 6.98 -1.61
C ALA A 118 -5.15 7.38 -1.82
N PHE A 119 -5.92 7.51 -0.74
CA PHE A 119 -7.29 8.01 -0.80
C PHE A 119 -7.35 9.44 -1.35
N LEU A 120 -6.55 10.37 -0.82
CA LEU A 120 -6.51 11.75 -1.30
C LEU A 120 -6.21 11.84 -2.80
N ARG A 121 -5.22 11.08 -3.26
CA ARG A 121 -4.84 10.99 -4.67
C ARG A 121 -5.93 10.37 -5.55
N ASP A 122 -6.74 9.46 -5.04
CA ASP A 122 -7.93 8.95 -5.74
C ASP A 122 -9.03 10.01 -5.85
N GLN A 123 -9.19 10.83 -4.81
CA GLN A 123 -10.13 11.96 -4.77
C GLN A 123 -9.61 13.23 -5.49
N GLY A 124 -8.54 13.11 -6.29
CA GLY A 124 -7.96 14.22 -7.06
C GLY A 124 -7.25 15.29 -6.22
N GLN A 125 -6.99 15.03 -4.94
CA GLN A 125 -6.34 15.95 -4.01
C GLN A 125 -4.81 15.87 -4.14
N ARG A 126 -4.16 17.02 -3.92
CA ARG A 126 -2.69 17.17 -4.06
C ARG A 126 -1.95 17.09 -2.73
N GLU A 127 -2.68 17.18 -1.64
CA GLU A 127 -2.20 17.05 -0.27
C GLU A 127 -1.48 15.71 -0.09
N ARG A 128 -0.37 15.76 0.65
CA ARG A 128 0.46 14.63 1.03
C ARG A 128 0.82 14.81 2.50
N PHE A 129 0.06 14.17 3.38
CA PHE A 129 0.31 14.29 4.82
C PHE A 129 1.42 13.34 5.27
N GLY A 130 1.63 12.24 4.54
CA GLY A 130 2.65 11.24 4.84
C GLY A 130 4.09 11.68 4.61
N ASP A 131 4.33 12.69 3.76
CA ASP A 131 5.68 13.13 3.37
C ASP A 131 6.58 13.40 4.58
N ARG A 132 6.03 14.01 5.64
CA ARG A 132 6.80 14.32 6.85
C ARG A 132 7.22 13.05 7.58
N ILE A 133 6.35 12.06 7.70
CA ILE A 133 6.58 10.85 8.49
C ILE A 133 7.54 9.89 7.79
N GLU A 134 7.55 9.89 6.45
CA GLU A 134 8.56 9.17 5.66
C GLU A 134 9.98 9.74 5.87
N MET A 135 10.09 11.04 6.19
CA MET A 135 11.36 11.68 6.53
C MET A 135 11.78 11.47 7.99
N LEU A 136 11.05 10.70 8.79
CA LEU A 136 11.40 10.41 10.18
C LEU A 136 11.92 8.97 10.33
N ALA A 137 12.79 8.77 11.31
CA ALA A 137 13.30 7.49 11.74
C ALA A 137 13.49 7.49 13.26
N CYS A 138 13.62 6.31 13.86
CA CYS A 138 13.87 6.21 15.29
C CYS A 138 15.33 6.54 15.63
N GLN A 139 15.54 7.36 16.65
CA GLN A 139 16.88 7.61 17.18
C GLN A 139 17.51 6.31 17.70
N SER A 140 18.81 6.16 17.49
CA SER A 140 19.58 5.02 18.00
C SER A 140 19.62 4.93 19.54
N ARG A 141 19.44 6.06 20.23
CA ARG A 141 19.19 6.12 21.68
C ARG A 141 17.73 6.52 21.94
N GLN A 142 16.95 5.56 22.41
CA GLN A 142 15.61 5.80 22.92
C GLN A 142 15.68 6.23 24.39
N GLY A 143 14.92 7.26 24.77
CA GLY A 143 14.72 7.64 26.17
C GLY A 143 13.58 6.84 26.79
N PRO A 144 13.48 6.78 28.13
CA PRO A 144 12.32 6.15 28.77
C PRO A 144 11.04 6.91 28.45
N GLY A 145 10.01 6.19 27.98
CA GLY A 145 8.62 6.64 27.92
C GLY A 145 8.19 7.43 26.68
N VAL A 146 9.10 7.79 25.76
CA VAL A 146 8.75 8.40 24.46
C VAL A 146 9.68 7.95 23.34
N ALA A 147 9.08 7.60 22.20
CA ALA A 147 9.80 7.36 20.96
C ALA A 147 10.48 8.66 20.48
N LEU A 148 11.80 8.68 20.42
CA LEU A 148 12.57 9.81 19.92
C LEU A 148 12.80 9.64 18.41
N LEU A 149 12.38 10.64 17.64
CA LEU A 149 12.48 10.66 16.17
C LEU A 149 13.65 11.53 15.70
N GLU A 150 14.30 11.13 14.62
CA GLU A 150 15.36 11.86 13.91
C GLU A 150 15.06 11.94 12.41
N PRO A 151 15.65 12.90 11.67
CA PRO A 151 15.52 12.95 10.22
C PRO A 151 16.14 11.70 9.57
N ALA A 152 15.35 10.99 8.75
CA ALA A 152 15.71 9.71 8.13
C ALA A 152 16.95 9.75 7.22
N LEU A 153 17.33 10.93 6.70
CA LEU A 153 18.57 11.14 5.96
C LEU A 153 19.83 10.80 6.78
N HIS A 154 19.74 10.87 8.11
CA HIS A 154 20.82 10.54 9.02
C HIS A 154 20.74 9.10 9.53
N SER A 155 19.67 8.37 9.18
CA SER A 155 19.44 7.00 9.65
C SER A 155 19.80 5.97 8.58
N PRO A 156 20.35 4.81 8.98
CA PRO A 156 20.66 3.73 8.05
C PRO A 156 19.45 3.32 7.19
N GLY A 157 19.63 3.31 5.87
CA GLY A 157 18.60 2.88 4.91
C GLY A 157 17.51 3.91 4.58
N GLY A 158 17.63 5.17 5.00
CA GLY A 158 16.66 6.22 4.67
C GLY A 158 16.50 6.47 3.17
N GLU A 159 17.59 6.43 2.41
CA GLU A 159 17.59 6.61 0.95
C GLU A 159 16.80 5.50 0.21
N TRP A 160 16.96 4.24 0.63
CA TRP A 160 16.25 3.11 0.05
C TRP A 160 14.73 3.19 0.26
N ARG A 161 14.30 3.69 1.43
CA ARG A 161 12.87 3.90 1.71
C ARG A 161 12.27 4.98 0.82
N MET A 162 12.96 6.11 0.62
CA MET A 162 12.50 7.15 -0.31
C MET A 162 12.41 6.64 -1.76
N LEU A 163 13.39 5.84 -2.19
CA LEU A 163 13.36 5.23 -3.53
C LEU A 163 12.19 4.26 -3.70
N GLN A 164 11.92 3.40 -2.72
CA GLN A 164 10.82 2.45 -2.79
C GLN A 164 9.47 3.17 -2.97
N ARG A 165 9.24 4.27 -2.23
CA ARG A 165 8.03 5.07 -2.38
C ARG A 165 7.90 5.69 -3.77
N PHE A 166 8.97 6.26 -4.30
CA PHE A 166 8.97 6.80 -5.65
C PHE A 166 8.57 5.72 -6.68
N MET A 167 9.08 4.49 -6.53
CA MET A 167 8.73 3.37 -7.40
C MET A 167 7.26 2.94 -7.27
N GLU A 168 6.72 2.93 -6.05
CA GLU A 168 5.30 2.65 -5.79
C GLU A 168 4.38 3.70 -6.42
N ASP A 169 4.76 4.98 -6.33
CA ASP A 169 4.02 6.09 -6.94
C ASP A 169 4.01 5.96 -8.47
N LEU A 170 5.16 5.66 -9.08
CA LEU A 170 5.24 5.38 -10.52
C LEU A 170 4.39 4.18 -10.93
N ALA A 171 4.42 3.08 -10.15
CA ALA A 171 3.62 1.90 -10.45
C ALA A 171 2.11 2.20 -10.38
N ALA A 172 1.69 2.99 -9.40
CA ALA A 172 0.30 3.39 -9.25
C ALA A 172 -0.16 4.38 -10.35
N GLU A 173 0.73 5.27 -10.81
CA GLU A 173 0.47 6.11 -11.99
C GLU A 173 0.33 5.27 -13.26
N GLU A 174 1.20 4.27 -13.45
CA GLU A 174 1.15 3.37 -14.61
C GLU A 174 -0.14 2.54 -14.61
N ALA A 175 -0.55 1.99 -13.46
CA ALA A 175 -1.79 1.25 -13.31
C ALA A 175 -3.06 2.09 -13.60
N ARG A 176 -2.95 3.42 -13.48
CA ARG A 176 -4.03 4.38 -13.80
C ARG A 176 -4.06 4.81 -15.26
N LYS A 177 -3.01 4.56 -16.05
CA LYS A 177 -3.05 4.87 -17.48
C LYS A 177 -4.16 4.04 -18.12
N PRO A 178 -5.11 4.68 -18.83
CA PRO A 178 -6.11 3.93 -19.56
C PRO A 178 -5.37 3.02 -20.54
N ALA A 179 -5.72 1.74 -20.56
CA ALA A 179 -5.20 0.81 -21.56
C ALA A 179 -5.36 1.49 -22.92
N THR A 180 -4.25 1.83 -23.58
CA THR A 180 -4.28 2.36 -24.93
C THR A 180 -5.08 1.35 -25.74
N ALA A 181 -6.25 1.77 -26.20
CA ALA A 181 -7.07 0.93 -27.08
C ALA A 181 -6.16 0.40 -28.18
N PRO A 182 -6.19 -0.91 -28.49
CA PRO A 182 -5.42 -1.44 -29.60
C PRO A 182 -5.73 -0.58 -30.83
N PRO A 183 -4.72 -0.19 -31.63
CA PRO A 183 -4.96 0.66 -32.78
C PRO A 183 -6.07 0.01 -33.61
N ALA A 184 -7.16 0.75 -33.82
CA ALA A 184 -8.30 0.29 -34.58
C ALA A 184 -7.78 -0.23 -35.92
N GLY A 185 -7.74 -1.56 -36.06
CA GLY A 185 -7.23 -2.21 -37.25
C GLY A 185 -8.01 -1.67 -38.44
N ARG A 186 -7.31 -0.96 -39.33
CA ARG A 186 -7.82 -0.68 -40.67
C ARG A 186 -8.27 -2.01 -41.25
N ARG A 187 -9.58 -2.23 -41.34
CA ARG A 187 -10.15 -3.32 -42.14
C ARG A 187 -9.74 -3.05 -43.58
N VAL A 188 -8.72 -3.76 -44.06
CA VAL A 188 -8.42 -3.84 -45.48
C VAL A 188 -9.50 -4.74 -46.09
N PRO A 189 -10.29 -4.28 -47.08
CA PRO A 189 -11.27 -5.14 -47.73
C PRO A 189 -10.57 -6.29 -48.46
N ALA A 190 -11.08 -7.50 -48.27
CA ALA A 190 -10.60 -8.70 -48.93
C ALA A 190 -10.87 -8.61 -50.44
N ALA A 191 -9.86 -8.22 -51.21
CA ALA A 191 -9.85 -8.31 -52.66
C ALA A 191 -8.69 -9.21 -53.12
N ALA A 192 -9.07 -10.41 -53.57
CA ALA A 192 -8.41 -11.26 -54.57
C ALA A 192 -6.87 -11.40 -54.49
N ILE A 193 -6.38 -12.32 -53.66
CA ILE A 193 -5.07 -12.92 -53.87
C ILE A 193 -5.24 -14.11 -54.82
N LYS A 194 -4.79 -13.93 -56.06
CA LYS A 194 -4.66 -14.96 -57.10
C LYS A 194 -3.53 -15.92 -56.71
N PRO A 195 -3.68 -17.25 -56.78
CA PRO A 195 -2.62 -18.17 -56.40
C PRO A 195 -1.47 -18.15 -57.43
N PRO A 196 -0.19 -18.17 -57.00
CA PRO A 196 0.93 -18.28 -57.92
C PRO A 196 1.03 -19.69 -58.50
N GLY A 197 1.23 -19.75 -59.82
CA GLY A 197 1.40 -20.98 -60.58
C GLY A 197 2.68 -21.74 -60.19
N ARG A 198 2.59 -23.07 -60.26
CA ARG A 198 3.70 -24.02 -60.07
C ARG A 198 4.84 -23.74 -61.07
N PRO A 199 6.09 -23.64 -60.63
CA PRO A 199 7.25 -23.89 -61.47
C PRO A 199 7.60 -25.39 -61.48
N ALA A 200 8.02 -25.86 -62.65
CA ALA A 200 8.43 -27.24 -62.94
C ALA A 200 9.77 -27.61 -62.28
N ALA A 201 9.92 -28.89 -61.94
CA ALA A 201 11.14 -29.48 -61.39
C ALA A 201 12.27 -29.53 -62.44
N PRO A 202 13.53 -29.53 -61.97
CA PRO A 202 14.41 -30.61 -62.44
C PRO A 202 15.40 -31.20 -61.41
N ALA A 203 15.71 -32.46 -61.72
CA ALA A 203 16.94 -33.24 -61.55
C ALA A 203 17.47 -33.59 -60.13
N ARG A 204 17.55 -34.91 -59.93
CA ARG A 204 18.28 -35.62 -58.87
C ARG A 204 19.79 -35.47 -59.04
N ALA A 205 20.52 -35.35 -57.93
CA ALA A 205 21.89 -35.85 -57.79
C ALA A 205 22.21 -36.20 -56.33
N ASP A 206 22.54 -37.47 -56.15
CA ASP A 206 23.36 -38.19 -55.17
C ASP A 206 23.46 -37.82 -53.69
N ARG A 207 23.14 -38.86 -52.90
CA ARG A 207 23.34 -39.05 -51.46
C ARG A 207 24.71 -39.68 -51.22
N PRO A 208 25.39 -39.35 -50.11
CA PRO A 208 26.11 -40.38 -49.35
C PRO A 208 25.44 -40.61 -47.99
N ARG A 209 25.31 -41.89 -47.66
CA ARG A 209 24.92 -42.42 -46.34
C ARG A 209 26.11 -42.37 -45.39
N HIS A 210 25.85 -42.29 -44.08
CA HIS A 210 26.54 -42.95 -42.93
C HIS A 210 26.24 -42.12 -41.67
N ARG A 211 26.08 -42.64 -40.44
CA ARG A 211 25.70 -43.93 -39.85
C ARG A 211 25.50 -43.61 -38.35
N ASP A 212 24.42 -44.11 -37.76
CA ASP A 212 24.19 -44.62 -36.38
C ASP A 212 24.96 -44.04 -35.16
N ALA A 213 24.17 -43.47 -34.21
CA ALA A 213 24.03 -43.77 -32.75
C ALA A 213 25.28 -43.84 -31.82
N PRO A 214 25.18 -43.91 -30.45
CA PRO A 214 23.99 -44.01 -29.59
C PRO A 214 23.97 -43.11 -28.33
N ALA A 215 22.87 -43.23 -27.59
CA ALA A 215 22.61 -42.71 -26.25
C ALA A 215 23.32 -43.51 -25.13
N ASN A 216 23.76 -42.80 -24.10
CA ASN A 216 24.07 -43.25 -22.73
C ASN A 216 23.41 -42.23 -21.79
N GLY A 217 22.66 -42.54 -20.74
CA GLY A 217 22.79 -43.66 -19.81
C GLY A 217 23.58 -43.18 -18.59
N GLY A 218 22.90 -42.78 -17.51
CA GLY A 218 23.56 -42.28 -16.30
C GLY A 218 22.60 -42.08 -15.12
N SER A 219 22.43 -43.13 -14.33
CA SER A 219 21.71 -43.20 -13.06
C SER A 219 22.37 -42.35 -11.96
N GLY A 220 21.56 -41.81 -11.04
CA GLY A 220 22.01 -41.19 -9.80
C GLY A 220 20.97 -41.38 -8.70
N ASP A 221 21.16 -42.44 -7.93
CA ASP A 221 20.36 -42.92 -6.80
C ASP A 221 20.70 -42.12 -5.53
N ALA A 222 19.71 -41.64 -4.78
CA ALA A 222 19.93 -41.05 -3.45
C ALA A 222 18.78 -41.44 -2.50
N ARG A 223 19.08 -42.45 -1.68
CA ARG A 223 18.28 -42.93 -0.54
C ARG A 223 18.37 -41.94 0.64
N ARG A 224 17.24 -41.76 1.33
CA ARG A 224 17.09 -41.24 2.71
C ARG A 224 16.10 -42.20 3.39
N PRO A 225 16.38 -42.78 4.58
CA PRO A 225 16.09 -42.17 5.90
C PRO A 225 17.20 -42.57 6.94
N THR A 226 17.31 -42.11 8.19
CA THR A 226 16.43 -41.96 9.38
C THR A 226 17.13 -41.01 10.38
N ARG A 227 16.43 -40.12 11.10
CA ARG A 227 16.17 -40.18 12.56
C ARG A 227 17.24 -40.86 13.42
N GLU A 228 17.95 -40.06 14.22
CA GLU A 228 17.91 -40.00 15.70
C GLU A 228 18.52 -38.66 16.16
#